data_AF-A0A957RYI2-F1
#
_entry.id   AF-A0A957RYI2-F1
#
_cell.length_a   1.000
_cell.length_b   1.000
_cell.length_c   1.000
_cell.angle_alpha   90.00
_cell.angle_beta   90.00
_cell.angle_gamma   90.00
#
_symmetry.space_group_name_H-M   'P 1'
#
loop_
_entity.id
_entity.type
_entity.pdbx_description
1 polymer ?
#
loop_
_entity_poly.entity_id
_entity_poly.type
_entity_poly.pdbx_seq_one_letter_code
_entity_poly.pdbx_strand_id
1 'polypeptide(L)'
;MDSDGFSPARVEAPAGKPLSIVVRNLDAQEHQWAIQTLPMVVQGKADPMAGHNMAGMSDAGMGSTPPQLHIVAPVGEQAELTFTPAQRGEYPFLCILPGHSEQGVLVVE
;
A
#
# COMPACT_ATOMS: atom_id res chain seq x y z
N MET A 1 -10.74 -6.45 21.52
CA MET A 1 -9.45 -5.76 21.75
C MET A 1 -8.82 -5.73 20.40
N ASP A 2 -9.13 -4.66 19.69
CA ASP A 2 -8.72 -4.44 18.31
C ASP A 2 -7.23 -4.13 18.36
N SER A 3 -6.43 -4.86 17.58
CA SER A 3 -4.99 -4.60 17.49
C SER A 3 -4.78 -3.22 16.89
N ASP A 4 -4.00 -2.36 17.55
CA ASP A 4 -3.62 -1.00 17.10
C ASP A 4 -2.72 -1.05 15.84
N GLY A 5 -3.24 -1.56 14.71
CA GLY A 5 -2.47 -1.75 13.49
C GLY A 5 -3.20 -2.56 12.42
N PHE A 6 -2.56 -2.69 11.26
CA PHE A 6 -3.10 -3.51 10.17
C PHE A 6 -3.31 -4.95 10.62
N SER A 7 -4.47 -5.50 10.26
CA SER A 7 -4.80 -6.90 10.50
C SER A 7 -5.30 -7.55 9.20
N PRO A 8 -4.57 -8.55 8.66
CA PRO A 8 -3.31 -9.09 9.18
C PRO A 8 -2.11 -8.14 8.98
N ALA A 9 -1.14 -8.19 9.90
CA ALA A 9 0.13 -7.46 9.77
C ALA A 9 1.17 -8.20 8.90
N ARG A 10 0.92 -9.47 8.56
CA ARG A 10 1.72 -10.27 7.61
C ARG A 10 0.84 -10.71 6.47
N VAL A 11 1.23 -10.37 5.25
CA VAL A 11 0.58 -10.80 4.01
C VAL A 11 1.58 -11.59 3.20
N GLU A 12 1.21 -12.77 2.71
CA GLU A 12 2.06 -13.62 1.88
C GLU A 12 1.57 -13.62 0.44
N ALA A 13 2.48 -13.51 -0.52
CA ALA A 13 2.15 -13.54 -1.94
C ALA A 13 3.26 -14.20 -2.77
N PRO A 14 2.92 -14.94 -3.84
CA PRO A 14 3.93 -15.51 -4.73
C PRO A 14 4.54 -14.45 -5.67
N ALA A 15 5.84 -14.53 -5.89
CA ALA A 15 6.53 -13.74 -6.91
C ALA A 15 5.97 -14.04 -8.32
N GLY A 16 5.85 -12.99 -9.12
CA GLY A 16 5.45 -13.04 -10.52
C GLY A 16 3.95 -13.25 -10.77
N LYS A 17 3.10 -13.25 -9.74
CA LYS A 17 1.65 -13.33 -9.89
C LYS A 17 0.95 -12.02 -9.49
N PRO A 18 -0.14 -11.64 -10.16
CA PRO A 18 -0.95 -10.50 -9.74
C PRO A 18 -1.47 -10.69 -8.31
N LEU A 19 -1.38 -9.63 -7.52
CA LEU A 19 -1.87 -9.51 -6.15
C LEU A 19 -2.80 -8.30 -6.09
N SER A 20 -4.02 -8.48 -5.58
CA SER A 20 -4.89 -7.37 -5.18
C SER A 20 -4.85 -7.21 -3.66
N ILE A 21 -4.56 -6.00 -3.21
CA ILE A 21 -4.63 -5.58 -1.82
C ILE A 21 -5.90 -4.75 -1.65
N VAL A 22 -6.76 -5.17 -0.72
CA VAL A 22 -7.94 -4.39 -0.30
C VAL A 22 -7.72 -3.97 1.16
N VAL A 23 -7.66 -2.67 1.39
CA VAL A 23 -7.56 -2.08 2.73
C VAL A 23 -8.95 -1.61 3.12
N ARG A 24 -9.50 -2.19 4.20
CA ARG A 24 -10.77 -1.78 4.79
C ARG A 24 -10.48 -0.99 6.05
N ASN A 25 -10.87 0.28 6.05
CA ASN A 25 -10.77 1.12 7.22
C ASN A 25 -12.05 0.98 8.05
N LEU A 26 -11.90 0.45 9.27
CA LEU A 26 -13.00 0.22 10.21
C LEU A 26 -12.95 1.17 11.41
N ASP A 27 -11.99 2.08 11.42
CA ASP A 27 -11.77 3.04 12.49
C ASP A 27 -12.37 4.41 12.14
N ALA A 28 -12.09 5.40 12.99
CA ALA A 28 -12.63 6.77 12.89
C ALA A 28 -11.62 7.77 12.30
N GLN A 29 -10.46 7.33 11.84
CA GLN A 29 -9.40 8.15 11.26
C GLN A 29 -9.15 7.75 9.81
N GLU A 30 -8.52 8.61 9.01
CA GLU A 30 -8.06 8.19 7.69
C GLU A 30 -6.79 7.34 7.84
N HIS A 31 -6.68 6.27 7.06
CA HIS A 31 -5.46 5.47 7.02
C HIS A 31 -4.92 5.36 5.60
N GLN A 32 -3.62 5.22 5.51
CA GLN A 32 -2.91 5.04 4.25
C GLN A 32 -2.22 3.69 4.28
N TRP A 33 -2.06 3.06 3.12
CA TRP A 33 -1.24 1.89 2.96
C TRP A 33 -0.21 2.17 1.88
N ALA A 34 1.06 2.11 2.23
CA ALA A 34 2.14 2.47 1.33
C ALA A 34 3.32 1.51 1.44
N ILE A 35 3.93 1.20 0.30
CA ILE A 35 5.24 0.52 0.20
C ILE A 35 6.20 1.47 -0.52
N GLN A 36 7.32 1.78 0.13
CA GLN A 36 8.32 2.71 -0.42
C GLN A 36 8.96 2.17 -1.70
N THR A 37 9.34 0.89 -1.72
CA THR A 37 10.00 0.25 -2.84
C THR A 37 9.65 -1.23 -2.90
N LEU A 38 9.26 -1.69 -4.08
CA LEU A 38 8.90 -3.07 -4.40
C LEU A 38 9.32 -3.35 -5.85
N PRO A 39 10.22 -4.32 -6.11
CA PRO A 39 10.45 -4.81 -7.47
C PRO A 39 9.15 -5.39 -8.03
N MET A 40 8.67 -4.86 -9.16
CA MET A 40 7.42 -5.29 -9.79
C MET A 40 7.64 -5.71 -11.24
N VAL A 41 6.82 -6.64 -11.71
CA VAL A 41 6.73 -6.96 -13.14
C VAL A 41 5.99 -5.80 -13.80
N VAL A 42 6.72 -4.99 -14.58
CA VAL A 42 6.10 -3.95 -15.41
C VAL A 42 5.47 -4.65 -16.61
N GLN A 43 4.15 -4.87 -16.59
CA GLN A 43 3.46 -5.31 -17.79
C GLN A 43 3.46 -4.16 -18.81
N GLY A 44 4.05 -4.42 -19.97
CA GLY A 44 4.26 -3.44 -21.04
C GLY A 44 2.95 -2.86 -21.58
N LYS A 45 2.53 -1.75 -21.00
CA LYS A 45 2.34 -0.42 -21.58
C LYS A 45 2.11 0.42 -20.34
N ALA A 46 3.17 1.04 -19.84
CA ALA A 46 3.03 2.08 -18.85
C ALA A 46 2.23 3.19 -19.52
N ASP A 47 0.91 3.17 -19.36
CA ASP A 47 0.20 4.43 -19.27
C ASP A 47 0.84 5.13 -18.08
N PRO A 48 1.52 6.27 -18.26
CA PRO A 48 2.12 7.01 -17.16
C PRO A 48 1.08 7.52 -16.15
N MET A 49 -0.21 7.18 -16.35
CA MET A 49 -1.36 7.51 -15.53
C MET A 49 -2.06 6.29 -14.90
N ALA A 50 -1.74 5.04 -15.29
CA ALA A 50 -2.48 3.85 -14.83
C ALA A 50 -2.16 3.41 -13.39
N GLY A 51 -1.11 3.99 -12.78
CA GLY A 51 -0.79 3.83 -11.36
C GLY A 51 -1.12 5.04 -10.50
N HIS A 52 -1.67 6.11 -11.08
CA HIS A 52 -2.06 7.32 -10.38
C HIS A 52 -3.58 7.33 -10.22
N ASN A 53 -4.09 6.58 -9.24
CA ASN A 53 -5.40 6.91 -8.69
C ASN A 53 -5.25 8.30 -8.04
N MET A 54 -5.75 9.35 -8.71
CA MET A 54 -5.81 10.71 -8.17
C MET A 54 -6.86 10.87 -7.05
N ALA A 55 -7.22 9.76 -6.39
CA ALA A 55 -8.02 9.71 -5.18
C ALA A 55 -7.04 9.79 -4.00
N GLY A 56 -6.64 11.00 -3.64
CA GLY A 56 -5.73 11.25 -2.52
C GLY A 56 -4.44 11.98 -2.91
N MET A 57 -4.57 13.16 -3.54
CA MET A 57 -3.57 14.21 -3.35
C MET A 57 -3.58 14.59 -1.85
N SER A 58 -2.99 13.74 -1.01
CA SER A 58 -2.53 14.14 0.30
C SER A 58 -1.29 14.98 0.09
N ASP A 59 -1.26 16.11 0.77
CA ASP A 59 -0.20 17.12 0.79
C ASP A 59 1.02 16.55 1.56
N ALA A 60 1.47 15.36 1.17
CA ALA A 60 2.57 14.64 1.77
C ALA A 60 3.87 15.38 1.43
N GLY A 61 4.16 16.41 2.22
CA GLY A 61 5.46 17.00 2.48
C GLY A 61 6.36 17.16 1.24
N MET A 62 6.36 18.38 0.70
CA MET A 62 7.38 18.92 -0.22
C MET A 62 8.82 18.55 0.24
N GLY A 63 9.35 17.39 -0.19
CA GLY A 63 10.71 16.96 0.16
C GLY A 63 10.97 15.45 0.22
N SER A 64 9.95 14.59 0.23
CA SER A 64 10.14 13.13 0.29
C SER A 64 9.82 12.47 -1.05
N THR A 65 10.62 11.49 -1.46
CA THR A 65 10.30 10.65 -2.63
C THR A 65 8.97 9.93 -2.36
N PRO A 66 7.95 10.09 -3.22
CA PRO A 66 6.66 9.45 -3.00
C PRO A 66 6.84 7.91 -2.93
N PRO A 67 6.07 7.22 -2.09
CA PRO A 67 6.08 5.77 -2.06
C PRO A 67 5.69 5.20 -3.44
N GLN A 68 6.30 4.08 -3.81
CA GLN A 68 6.05 3.43 -5.09
C GLN A 68 4.61 2.90 -5.20
N LEU A 69 4.08 2.36 -4.11
CA LEU A 69 2.68 1.96 -3.99
C LEU A 69 2.03 2.77 -2.87
N HIS A 70 0.84 3.31 -3.12
CA HIS A 70 0.11 4.11 -2.15
C HIS A 70 -1.39 4.08 -2.43
N ILE A 71 -2.17 3.78 -1.40
CA ILE A 71 -3.62 3.96 -1.38
C ILE A 71 -4.05 4.62 -0.08
N VAL A 72 -5.11 5.42 -0.18
CA VAL A 72 -5.76 6.08 0.96
C VAL A 72 -7.08 5.36 1.21
N ALA A 73 -7.31 4.92 2.45
CA ALA A 73 -8.54 4.30 2.91
C ALA A 73 -9.30 5.30 3.82
N PRO A 74 -10.35 5.97 3.30
CA PRO A 74 -11.16 6.90 4.08
C PRO A 74 -11.89 6.21 5.24
N VAL A 75 -12.35 7.00 6.20
CA VAL A 75 -13.11 6.55 7.38
C VAL A 75 -14.31 5.69 6.96
N GLY A 76 -14.35 4.44 7.43
CA GLY A 76 -15.45 3.51 7.13
C GLY A 76 -15.50 2.99 5.68
N GLU A 77 -14.52 3.31 4.85
CA GLU A 77 -14.45 2.93 3.44
C GLU A 77 -13.33 1.91 3.16
N GLN A 78 -13.20 1.51 1.89
CA GLN A 78 -12.14 0.63 1.42
C GLN A 78 -11.44 1.18 0.20
N ALA A 79 -10.16 0.83 0.05
CA ALA A 79 -9.34 1.12 -1.12
C ALA A 79 -8.70 -0.16 -1.66
N GLU A 80 -8.47 -0.21 -2.96
CA GLU A 80 -7.92 -1.38 -3.65
C GLU A 80 -6.74 -1.01 -4.55
N LEU A 81 -5.73 -1.87 -4.60
CA LEU A 81 -4.58 -1.77 -5.49
C LEU A 81 -4.18 -3.14 -6.02
N THR A 82 -4.04 -3.26 -7.34
CA THR A 82 -3.51 -4.47 -7.99
C THR A 82 -2.10 -4.24 -8.53
N PHE A 83 -1.17 -5.13 -8.22
CA PHE A 83 0.21 -5.10 -8.70
C PHE A 83 0.79 -6.52 -8.81
N THR A 84 2.00 -6.66 -9.37
CA THR A 84 2.67 -7.97 -9.50
C THR A 84 4.08 -7.88 -8.91
N PRO A 85 4.35 -8.37 -7.69
CA PRO A 85 5.69 -8.38 -7.13
C PRO A 85 6.60 -9.29 -7.97
N ALA A 86 7.84 -8.87 -8.23
CA ALA A 86 8.78 -9.59 -9.11
C ALA A 86 9.82 -10.41 -8.36
N GLN A 87 10.15 -10.04 -7.13
CA GLN A 87 11.27 -10.63 -6.39
C GLN A 87 10.84 -11.06 -4.99
N ARG A 88 11.33 -12.23 -4.57
CA ARG A 88 11.16 -12.71 -3.21
C ARG A 88 11.79 -11.75 -2.22
N GLY A 89 11.20 -11.64 -1.04
CA GLY A 89 11.68 -10.76 0.01
C GLY A 89 10.56 -10.27 0.92
N GLU A 90 10.95 -9.47 1.90
CA GLU A 90 10.03 -8.84 2.84
C GLU A 90 9.98 -7.34 2.56
N TYR A 91 8.77 -6.84 2.32
CA TYR A 91 8.52 -5.45 1.94
C TYR A 91 7.60 -4.82 2.98
N PRO A 92 8.10 -3.88 3.79
CA PRO A 92 7.28 -3.24 4.79
C PRO A 92 6.21 -2.37 4.13
N PHE A 93 4.99 -2.45 4.66
CA PHE A 93 3.94 -1.51 4.37
C PHE A 93 3.58 -0.72 5.63
N LEU A 94 3.25 0.56 5.45
CA LEU A 94 3.08 1.52 6.54
C LEU A 94 1.87 2.41 6.26
N CYS A 95 1.25 2.90 7.32
CA CYS A 95 0.52 4.16 7.26
C CYS A 95 1.52 5.30 7.36
N ILE A 96 1.53 6.19 6.36
CA ILE A 96 2.46 7.32 6.27
C ILE A 96 1.81 8.66 6.64
N LEU A 97 0.59 8.62 7.17
CA LEU A 97 -0.08 9.80 7.70
C LEU A 97 0.66 10.26 8.98
N PRO A 98 1.03 11.54 9.13
CA PRO A 98 1.78 12.00 10.31
C PRO A 98 1.06 11.68 11.62
N GLY A 99 1.77 11.03 12.55
CA GLY A 99 1.24 10.63 13.86
C GLY A 99 0.66 9.22 13.92
N HIS A 100 0.52 8.55 12.78
CA HIS A 100 0.09 7.16 12.70
C HIS A 100 1.28 6.20 12.85
N SER A 101 1.01 4.97 13.30
CA SER A 101 2.06 3.97 13.59
C SER A 101 1.75 2.58 13.03
N GLU A 102 0.69 2.45 12.23
CA GLU A 102 0.27 1.17 11.69
C GLU A 102 1.30 0.66 10.67
N GLN A 103 1.71 -0.59 10.84
CA GLN A 103 2.72 -1.22 10.00
C GLN A 103 2.47 -2.72 9.84
N GLY A 104 3.00 -3.27 8.75
CA GLY A 104 3.04 -4.70 8.48
C GLY A 104 4.05 -5.04 7.39
N VAL A 105 4.06 -6.29 6.96
CA VAL A 105 5.01 -6.82 5.98
C VAL A 105 4.31 -7.64 4.91
N LEU A 106 4.61 -7.33 3.66
CA LEU A 106 4.34 -8.19 2.52
C LEU A 106 5.53 -9.13 2.33
N VAL A 107 5.31 -10.42 2.44
CA VAL A 107 6.29 -11.47 2.21
C VAL A 107 6.05 -12.06 0.84
N VAL A 108 7.01 -11.87 -0.04
CA VAL A 108 6.97 -12.41 -1.40
C VAL A 108 7.79 -13.69 -1.45
N GLU A 109 7.16 -14.80 -1.87
CA GLU A 109 7.75 -16.14 -1.94
C GLU A 109 8.04 -16.63 -3.36
#